data_AF-A0A976GTX9-F1
#
_entry.id   AF-A0A976GTX9-F1
#
_cell.length_a   1.000
_cell.length_b   1.000
_cell.length_c   1.000
_cell.angle_alpha   90.00
_cell.angle_beta   90.00
_cell.angle_gamma   90.00
#
_symmetry.space_group_name_H-M   'P 1'
#
loop_
_entity.id
_entity.type
_entity.pdbx_description
1 polymer ?
#
loop_
_entity_poly.entity_id
_entity_poly.type
_entity_poly.pdbx_seq_one_letter_code
_entity_poly.pdbx_strand_id
1 'polypeptide(L)'
;MKFQLSEHPFLLAKAIDIPGLKRRRRVWAFVPKSYFIDRNRRFPVVYLNDGQNVFEGWKAPFKTSWETHNTIKEFEYMNLNTSILIG
;
A
#
# COMPACT_ATOMS: atom_id res chain seq x y z
N MET A 1 8.78 -15.39 4.76
CA MET A 1 7.45 -14.97 4.26
C MET A 1 7.58 -14.79 2.75
N LYS A 2 6.97 -15.68 1.94
CA LYS A 2 6.96 -15.52 0.46
C LYS A 2 5.84 -14.55 0.13
N PHE A 3 6.17 -13.35 -0.33
CA PHE A 3 5.19 -12.45 -0.92
C PHE A 3 4.84 -12.99 -2.31
N GLN A 4 3.62 -13.48 -2.48
CA GLN A 4 3.08 -13.81 -3.79
C GLN A 4 2.76 -12.49 -4.50
N LEU A 5 2.99 -12.42 -5.81
CA LEU A 5 2.60 -11.28 -6.66
C LEU A 5 1.11 -11.01 -6.42
N SER A 6 0.79 -10.05 -5.55
CA SER A 6 -0.60 -9.68 -5.28
C SER A 6 -0.91 -8.40 -6.02
N GLU A 7 -1.93 -8.47 -6.87
CA GLU A 7 -2.56 -7.32 -7.50
C GLU A 7 -3.25 -6.39 -6.47
N HIS A 8 -3.22 -6.76 -5.19
CA HIS A 8 -3.97 -6.09 -4.13
C HIS A 8 -3.05 -5.63 -2.99
N PRO A 9 -3.44 -4.60 -2.24
CA PRO A 9 -2.76 -4.21 -1.01
C PRO A 9 -2.76 -5.35 0.02
N PHE A 10 -1.67 -5.50 0.74
CA PHE A 10 -1.50 -6.50 1.80
C PHE A 10 -1.36 -5.85 3.17
N LEU A 11 -1.77 -6.60 4.20
CA LEU A 11 -1.65 -6.15 5.58
C LEU A 11 -0.19 -6.26 6.02
N LEU A 12 0.48 -5.11 6.15
CA LEU A 12 1.87 -5.03 6.60
C LEU A 12 1.97 -5.26 8.11
N ALA A 13 1.06 -4.65 8.87
CA ALA A 13 1.00 -4.80 10.32
C ALA A 13 -0.44 -4.88 10.83
N LYS A 14 -0.70 -5.88 11.70
CA LYS A 14 -2.04 -6.10 12.29
C LYS A 14 -2.41 -5.06 13.34
N ALA A 15 -1.45 -4.61 14.14
CA ALA A 15 -1.67 -3.63 15.18
C ALA A 15 -0.33 -2.96 15.54
N ILE A 16 -0.16 -1.72 15.11
CA ILE A 16 0.91 -0.84 15.57
C ILE A 16 0.34 0.03 16.69
N ASP A 17 1.01 0.02 17.84
CA ASP A 17 0.73 0.93 18.94
C ASP A 17 1.13 2.36 18.55
N ILE A 18 0.20 3.31 18.74
CA ILE A 18 0.45 4.74 18.55
C ILE A 18 0.31 5.39 19.93
N PRO A 19 1.39 5.46 20.73
CA PRO A 19 1.32 5.80 22.15
C PRO A 19 0.67 7.16 22.41
N GLY A 20 1.01 8.16 21.59
CA GLY A 20 0.47 9.53 21.70
C GLY A 20 -1.05 9.62 21.50
N LEU A 21 -1.68 8.60 20.92
CA LEU A 21 -3.11 8.56 20.65
C LEU A 21 -3.84 7.42 21.40
N LYS A 22 -3.14 6.69 22.27
CA LYS A 22 -3.67 5.55 23.05
C LYS A 22 -4.50 4.58 22.20
N ARG A 23 -4.07 4.30 20.96
CA ARG A 23 -4.79 3.46 20.01
C ARG A 23 -3.86 2.61 19.17
N ARG A 24 -4.39 1.48 18.70
CA ARG A 24 -3.73 0.59 17.75
C ARG A 24 -4.29 0.77 16.35
N ARG A 25 -3.44 0.70 15.34
CA ARG A 25 -3.87 0.76 13.92
C ARG A 25 -3.28 -0.36 13.10
N ARG A 26 -4.07 -0.82 12.13
CA ARG A 26 -3.59 -1.64 11.01
C ARG A 26 -2.78 -0.76 10.06
N VAL A 27 -1.75 -1.32 9.45
CA VAL A 27 -1.01 -0.69 8.35
C VAL A 27 -1.09 -1.60 7.14
N TRP A 28 -1.48 -1.02 6.01
CA TRP A 28 -1.55 -1.65 4.72
C TRP A 28 -0.42 -1.15 3.84
N ALA A 29 0.04 -2.01 2.94
CA ALA A 29 1.06 -1.66 1.97
C ALA A 29 0.69 -2.18 0.59
N PHE A 30 1.15 -1.47 -0.43
CA PHE A 30 1.15 -1.93 -1.81
C PHE A 30 2.55 -1.73 -2.40
N VAL A 31 3.03 -2.73 -3.13
CA VAL A 31 4.33 -2.68 -3.82
C VAL A 31 4.10 -2.90 -5.32
N PRO A 32 4.83 -2.19 -6.20
CA PRO A 32 4.73 -2.38 -7.63
C PRO A 32 5.32 -3.73 -8.05
N LYS A 33 4.93 -4.27 -9.21
CA LYS A 33 5.37 -5.60 -9.68
C LYS A 33 6.89 -5.68 -9.83
N SER A 34 7.51 -4.60 -10.29
CA SER A 34 8.97 -4.43 -10.43
C SER A 34 9.74 -4.60 -9.13
N TYR A 35 9.09 -4.44 -7.96
CA TYR A 35 9.70 -4.74 -6.66
C TYR A 35 10.18 -6.20 -6.54
N PHE A 36 9.48 -7.14 -7.19
CA PHE A 36 9.84 -8.56 -7.16
C PHE A 36 10.81 -8.97 -8.27
N ILE A 37 10.98 -8.14 -9.30
CA ILE A 37 11.80 -8.45 -10.47
C ILE A 37 13.25 -8.06 -10.22
N ASP A 38 13.50 -6.84 -9.71
CA ASP A 38 14.84 -6.34 -9.42
C ASP A 38 15.00 -6.05 -7.92
N ARG A 39 15.78 -6.90 -7.23
CA ARG A 39 16.06 -6.76 -5.79
C ARG A 39 16.98 -5.59 -5.44
N ASN A 40 17.72 -5.06 -6.41
CA ASN A 40 18.64 -3.94 -6.19
C ASN A 40 17.96 -2.58 -6.43
N ARG A 41 16.87 -2.55 -7.19
CA ARG A 41 16.08 -1.33 -7.40
C ARG A 41 15.58 -0.75 -6.09
N ARG A 42 15.61 0.58 -5.98
CA ARG A 42 15.03 1.33 -4.87
C ARG A 42 13.78 2.05 -5.35
N PHE A 43 12.78 2.13 -4.48
CA PHE A 43 11.50 2.77 -4.76
C PHE A 43 11.27 3.87 -3.72
N PRO A 44 10.76 5.05 -4.13
CA PRO A 44 10.24 6.01 -3.18
C PRO A 44 9.07 5.40 -2.41
N VAL A 45 8.89 5.83 -1.16
CA VAL A 45 7.80 5.39 -0.29
C VAL A 45 6.87 6.57 -0.05
N VAL A 46 5.58 6.38 -0.35
CA VAL A 46 4.52 7.38 -0.15
C VAL A 46 3.63 6.93 0.99
N TYR A 47 3.52 7.76 2.01
CA TYR A 47 2.63 7.55 3.16
C TYR A 47 1.34 8.35 2.97
N LEU A 48 0.21 7.66 2.92
CA LEU A 48 -1.12 8.26 2.73
C LEU A 48 -1.93 8.11 4.03
N ASN A 49 -2.21 9.23 4.69
CA ASN A 49 -2.83 9.26 6.01
C ASN A 49 -4.37 9.31 5.98
N ASP A 50 -5.04 8.51 5.15
CA ASP A 50 -6.51 8.34 5.15
C ASP A 50 -6.95 6.93 5.61
N GLY A 51 -6.04 6.23 6.29
CA GLY A 51 -6.28 4.93 6.91
C GLY A 51 -6.82 3.89 5.92
N GLN A 52 -7.97 3.28 6.26
CA GLN A 52 -8.51 2.15 5.48
C GLN A 52 -9.10 2.55 4.13
N ASN A 53 -9.25 3.85 3.85
CA ASN A 53 -9.82 4.34 2.58
C ASN A 53 -8.76 4.46 1.47
N VAL A 54 -7.47 4.28 1.76
CA VAL A 54 -6.38 4.51 0.78
C VAL A 54 -6.43 3.56 -0.41
N PHE A 55 -6.78 2.30 -0.16
CA PHE A 55 -6.63 1.23 -1.16
C PHE A 55 -7.95 0.71 -1.72
N GLU A 56 -8.69 -0.10 -0.97
CA GLU A 56 -9.86 -0.82 -1.49
C GLU A 56 -11.11 -0.54 -0.67
N GLY A 57 -12.16 -0.03 -1.33
CA GLY A 57 -13.39 0.38 -0.69
C GLY A 57 -14.08 -0.74 0.08
N TRP A 58 -14.07 -1.98 -0.43
CA TRP A 58 -14.70 -3.11 0.26
C TRP A 58 -14.03 -3.49 1.59
N LYS A 59 -12.78 -3.06 1.81
CA LYS A 59 -12.06 -3.17 3.10
C LYS A 59 -12.23 -1.92 3.98
N ALA A 60 -12.83 -0.86 3.45
CA ALA A 60 -12.97 0.43 4.10
C ALA A 60 -14.28 0.55 4.90
N PRO A 61 -14.30 1.29 6.03
CA PRO A 61 -15.49 1.50 6.85
C PRO A 61 -16.68 2.09 6.08
N PHE A 62 -16.40 2.98 5.13
CA PHE A 62 -17.41 3.70 4.35
C PHE A 62 -17.69 3.10 2.98
N LYS A 63 -17.10 1.94 2.67
CA LYS A 63 -17.20 1.26 1.37
C LYS A 63 -16.67 2.08 0.17
N THR A 64 -15.95 3.16 0.43
CA THR A 64 -15.33 4.03 -0.56
C THR A 64 -13.81 4.05 -0.38
N SER A 65 -13.08 4.30 -1.47
CA SER A 65 -11.61 4.39 -1.43
C SER A 65 -11.07 5.30 -2.50
N TRP A 66 -9.83 5.74 -2.30
CA TRP A 66 -9.05 6.47 -3.30
C TRP A 66 -8.48 5.59 -4.41
N GLU A 67 -8.44 4.27 -4.19
CA GLU A 67 -7.91 3.30 -5.17
C GLU A 67 -6.47 3.59 -5.62
N THR A 68 -5.67 4.23 -4.76
CA THR A 68 -4.31 4.71 -5.08
C THR A 68 -3.37 3.63 -5.61
N HIS A 69 -3.55 2.37 -5.21
CA HIS A 69 -2.83 1.22 -5.77
C HIS A 69 -3.02 1.07 -7.29
N ASN A 70 -4.18 1.42 -7.84
CA ASN A 70 -4.42 1.37 -9.28
C ASN A 70 -3.57 2.41 -10.02
N THR A 71 -3.42 3.63 -9.48
CA THR A 71 -2.53 4.65 -10.05
C THR A 71 -1.08 4.18 -10.12
N ILE A 72 -0.59 3.48 -9.10
CA ILE A 72 0.77 2.95 -9.08
C ILE A 72 0.97 1.82 -10.10
N LYS A 73 -0.06 0.99 -10.32
CA LYS A 73 -0.06 0.01 -11.42
C LYS A 73 -0.06 0.67 -12.79
N GLU A 74 -0.87 1.71 -12.97
CA GLU A 74 -0.92 2.48 -14.22
C GLU A 74 0.42 3.14 -14.53
N PHE A 75 1.11 3.70 -13.52
CA PHE A 75 2.46 4.24 -13.70
C PHE A 75 3.42 3.17 -14.18
N GLU A 76 3.37 1.97 -13.60
CA GLU A 76 4.21 0.86 -14.03
C GLU A 76 3.87 0.39 -15.46
N TYR A 77 2.58 0.30 -15.80
CA TYR A 77 2.14 -0.02 -17.17
C TYR A 77 2.61 1.02 -18.20
N MET A 78 2.64 2.30 -17.81
CA MET A 78 3.12 3.40 -18.64
C MET A 78 4.66 3.56 -18.62
N ASN A 79 5.41 2.66 -17.98
CA ASN A 79 6.86 2.77 -17.79
C ASN A 79 7.31 4.07 -17.08
N LEU A 80 6.45 4.63 -16.22
CA LEU A 80 6.77 5.76 -15.36
C LEU A 80 7.44 5.31 -14.06
N ASN A 81 8.04 6.27 -13.36
CA ASN A 81 8.55 6.03 -12.02
C ASN A 81 7.41 5.69 -11.07
N THR A 82 7.55 4.57 -10.37
CA THR A 82 6.55 4.02 -9.46
C THR A 82 7.04 4.04 -8.01
N SER A 83 6.15 3.77 -7.06
CA SER A 83 6.42 3.91 -5.63
C SER A 83 5.79 2.79 -4.80
N ILE A 84 6.30 2.62 -3.58
CA ILE A 84 5.65 1.81 -2.55
C ILE A 84 4.63 2.71 -1.84
N LEU A 85 3.41 2.21 -1.65
CA LEU A 85 2.37 2.92 -0.91
C LEU A 85 2.22 2.32 0.49
N ILE A 86 2.07 3.18 1.49
CA ILE A 86 1.75 2.83 2.88
C ILE A 86 0.49 3.61 3.30
N GLY A 87 -0.49 2.92 3.89
CA GLY A 87 -1.75 3.50 4.37
C GLY A 87 -2.27 2.86 5.66
#